data_AF-A0A837APT1-F1
#
_entry.id   AF-A0A837APT1-F1
#
_cell.length_a   1.000
_cell.length_b   1.000
_cell.length_c   1.000
_cell.angle_alpha   90.00
_cell.angle_beta   90.00
_cell.angle_gamma   90.00
#
_symmetry.space_group_name_H-M   'P 1'
#
loop_
_entity.id
_entity.type
_entity.pdbx_description
1 polymer ?
#
loop_
_entity_poly.entity_id
_entity_poly.type
_entity_poly.pdbx_seq_one_letter_code
_entity_poly.pdbx_strand_id
1 'polypeptide(L)'
;VASSWAAQAQPGDPLNIGGPRGSFLVADDYDHYVLIGDETALPAIGRWLEAMPADMHAEVFIEIADAAERQELLSAAQVRVNWLERNGFDAASSTLLEDSLRDYEPEDGDTFYWIGAESMRARAMRKFLEEHLGVDKAWVRAKGYWKARAEHGEA
;
A
#
# COMPACT_ATOMS: atom_id res chain seq x y z
N VAL A 1 11.99 -17.17 -0.92
CA VAL A 1 13.08 -17.37 0.07
C VAL A 1 12.63 -16.98 1.46
N ALA A 2 12.08 -15.79 1.70
CA ALA A 2 11.51 -15.44 3.03
C ALA A 2 10.16 -16.14 3.33
N SER A 3 9.26 -16.24 2.36
CA SER A 3 7.92 -16.86 2.53
C SER A 3 7.99 -18.32 2.99
N SER A 4 8.91 -19.11 2.45
CA SER A 4 9.10 -20.52 2.83
C SER A 4 9.53 -20.68 4.29
N TRP A 5 10.38 -19.78 4.79
CA TRP A 5 10.75 -19.75 6.21
C TRP A 5 9.57 -19.33 7.07
N ALA A 6 8.88 -18.24 6.70
CA ALA A 6 7.73 -17.73 7.47
C ALA A 6 6.63 -18.79 7.64
N ALA A 7 6.37 -19.61 6.62
CA ALA A 7 5.39 -20.70 6.66
C ALA A 7 5.79 -21.87 7.58
N GLN A 8 7.07 -22.00 7.93
CA GLN A 8 7.61 -23.14 8.68
C GLN A 8 8.19 -22.75 10.05
N ALA A 9 8.25 -21.45 10.36
CA ALA A 9 8.89 -20.93 11.57
C ALA A 9 8.20 -21.44 12.84
N GLN A 10 9.01 -21.81 13.83
CA GLN A 10 8.57 -22.29 15.14
C GLN A 10 9.15 -21.44 16.28
N PRO A 11 8.51 -21.43 17.47
CA PRO A 11 9.10 -20.80 18.65
C PRO A 11 10.50 -21.34 18.94
N GLY A 12 11.49 -20.45 18.98
CA GLY A 12 12.90 -20.80 19.20
C GLY A 12 13.77 -20.74 17.93
N ASP A 13 13.17 -20.61 16.74
CA ASP A 13 13.94 -20.44 15.50
C ASP A 13 14.68 -19.10 15.46
N PRO A 14 15.97 -19.09 15.08
CA PRO A 14 16.74 -17.84 15.02
C PRO A 14 16.39 -17.02 13.77
N LEU A 15 16.29 -15.70 13.94
CA LEU A 15 16.14 -14.73 12.85
C LEU A 15 17.12 -13.57 13.03
N ASN A 16 17.98 -13.34 12.03
CA ASN A 16 18.92 -12.21 12.05
C ASN A 16 18.33 -11.03 11.29
N ILE A 17 18.25 -9.87 11.95
CA ILE A 17 17.66 -8.64 11.41
C ILE A 17 18.75 -7.58 11.24
N GLY A 18 18.85 -7.00 10.04
CA GLY A 18 19.75 -5.88 9.76
C GLY A 18 18.98 -4.62 9.39
N GLY A 19 18.99 -3.61 10.27
CA GLY A 19 18.28 -2.33 10.09
C GLY A 19 17.71 -1.77 11.40
N PRO A 20 16.86 -0.72 11.33
CA PRO A 20 16.48 0.01 10.12
C PRO A 20 17.61 0.94 9.61
N ARG A 21 17.69 1.15 8.29
CA ARG A 21 18.62 2.13 7.69
C ARG A 21 18.12 3.58 7.77
N GLY A 22 16.90 3.79 8.23
CA GLY A 22 16.26 5.09 8.43
C GLY A 22 14.75 4.93 8.66
N SER A 23 14.14 5.94 9.27
CA SER A 23 12.69 6.07 9.42
C SER A 23 12.23 7.37 8.76
N PHE A 24 11.13 7.31 8.01
CA PHE A 24 10.48 8.50 7.49
C PHE A 24 9.45 8.97 8.52
N LEU A 25 9.50 10.26 8.87
CA LEU A 25 8.43 10.92 9.62
C LEU A 25 7.40 11.38 8.58
N VAL A 26 6.15 10.96 8.77
CA VAL A 26 5.04 11.43 7.95
C VAL A 26 4.86 12.91 8.26
N ALA A 27 4.84 13.75 7.23
CA ALA A 27 4.50 15.15 7.44
C ALA A 27 3.00 15.20 7.79
N ASP A 28 2.67 15.91 8.86
CA ASP A 28 1.37 15.99 9.53
C ASP A 28 0.57 17.22 9.10
N ASP A 29 0.92 17.79 7.93
CA ASP A 29 0.45 19.08 7.43
C ASP A 29 -0.44 18.97 6.17
N TYR A 30 -0.87 17.75 5.81
CA TYR A 30 -1.83 17.52 4.72
C TYR A 30 -3.25 17.38 5.26
N ASP A 31 -4.23 17.89 4.51
CA ASP A 31 -5.65 17.76 4.85
C ASP A 31 -6.12 16.30 4.75
N HIS A 32 -5.60 15.57 3.75
CA HIS A 32 -5.99 14.19 3.45
C HIS A 32 -4.80 13.27 3.17
N TYR A 33 -4.94 12.01 3.57
CA TYR A 33 -3.98 10.95 3.29
C TYR A 33 -4.63 9.82 2.49
N VAL A 34 -4.03 9.44 1.37
CA VAL A 34 -4.47 8.30 0.56
C VAL A 34 -3.41 7.22 0.61
N LEU A 35 -3.72 6.09 1.25
CA LEU A 35 -2.81 4.97 1.45
C LEU A 35 -3.21 3.79 0.56
N ILE A 36 -2.33 3.39 -0.36
CA ILE A 36 -2.64 2.42 -1.41
C ILE A 36 -1.64 1.28 -1.33
N GLY A 37 -2.12 0.03 -1.30
CA GLY A 37 -1.21 -1.10 -1.40
C GLY A 37 -1.84 -2.48 -1.46
N ASP A 38 -0.99 -3.48 -1.65
CA ASP A 38 -1.37 -4.90 -1.56
C ASP A 38 -1.05 -5.47 -0.16
N GLU A 39 -1.27 -6.78 0.04
CA GLU A 39 -1.02 -7.43 1.32
C GLU A 39 0.42 -7.27 1.85
N THR A 40 1.40 -6.98 0.97
CA THR A 40 2.79 -6.75 1.39
C THR A 40 2.97 -5.38 2.05
N ALA A 41 2.06 -4.44 1.78
CA ALA A 41 2.06 -3.09 2.31
C ALA A 41 1.21 -2.93 3.57
N LEU A 42 0.32 -3.89 3.86
CA LEU A 42 -0.55 -3.90 5.03
C LEU A 42 0.16 -3.56 6.35
N PRO A 43 1.34 -4.15 6.68
CA PRO A 43 2.03 -3.81 7.92
C PRO A 43 2.47 -2.33 8.00
N ALA A 44 2.83 -1.73 6.86
CA ALA A 44 3.21 -0.33 6.80
C ALA A 44 1.99 0.60 6.92
N ILE A 45 0.89 0.25 6.25
CA ILE A 45 -0.39 0.97 6.35
C ILE A 45 -0.92 0.92 7.78
N GLY A 46 -0.96 -0.26 8.41
CA GLY A 46 -1.40 -0.41 9.80
C GLY A 46 -0.60 0.49 10.75
N ARG A 47 0.73 0.51 10.61
CA ARG A 47 1.58 1.42 11.40
C ARG A 47 1.28 2.90 11.15
N TRP A 48 0.96 3.30 9.92
CA TRP A 48 0.56 4.67 9.63
C TRP A 48 -0.73 5.02 10.35
N LEU A 49 -1.76 4.19 10.21
CA LEU A 49 -3.07 4.40 10.81
C LEU A 49 -3.01 4.44 12.35
N GLU A 50 -2.23 3.56 12.97
CA GLU A 50 -2.01 3.53 14.43
C GLU A 50 -1.36 4.81 14.96
N ALA A 51 -0.53 5.47 14.14
CA ALA A 51 0.22 6.65 14.53
C ALA A 51 -0.47 7.97 14.14
N MET A 52 -1.54 7.93 13.35
CA MET A 52 -2.24 9.14 12.88
C MET A 52 -3.03 9.82 14.01
N PRO A 53 -2.87 11.14 14.20
CA PRO A 53 -3.73 11.98 15.03
C PRO A 53 -5.22 11.91 14.67
N ALA A 54 -6.08 12.20 15.65
CA ALA A 54 -7.53 12.04 15.52
C ALA A 54 -8.21 13.04 14.56
N ASP A 55 -7.56 14.16 14.29
CA ASP A 55 -8.01 15.21 13.37
C ASP A 55 -7.64 14.94 11.91
N MET A 56 -6.89 13.87 11.62
CA MET A 56 -6.54 13.48 10.25
C MET A 56 -7.63 12.68 9.56
N HIS A 57 -7.63 12.75 8.23
CA HIS A 57 -8.51 12.01 7.34
C HIS A 57 -7.69 11.08 6.45
N ALA A 58 -8.05 9.80 6.41
CA ALA A 58 -7.37 8.80 5.59
C ALA A 58 -8.35 7.97 4.75
N GLU A 59 -8.10 7.93 3.44
CA GLU A 59 -8.72 6.98 2.50
C GLU A 59 -7.71 5.88 2.21
N VAL A 60 -8.11 4.62 2.41
CA VAL A 60 -7.20 3.48 2.36
C VAL A 60 -7.70 2.48 1.33
N PHE A 61 -6.85 2.08 0.38
CA PHE A 61 -7.14 1.06 -0.63
C PHE A 61 -6.18 -0.11 -0.43
N ILE A 62 -6.72 -1.28 -0.04
CA ILE A 62 -5.91 -2.46 0.22
C ILE A 62 -6.39 -3.61 -0.66
N GLU A 63 -5.50 -4.08 -1.53
CA GLU A 63 -5.71 -5.30 -2.29
C GLU A 63 -5.30 -6.52 -1.47
N ILE A 64 -6.20 -7.51 -1.39
CA ILE A 64 -6.00 -8.77 -0.67
C ILE A 64 -6.46 -9.96 -1.52
N ALA A 65 -6.05 -11.17 -1.14
CA ALA A 65 -6.48 -12.38 -1.85
C ALA A 65 -8.00 -12.57 -1.78
N ASP A 66 -8.59 -12.50 -0.59
CA ASP A 66 -10.01 -12.69 -0.35
C ASP A 66 -10.42 -12.13 1.03
N ALA A 67 -11.71 -12.22 1.37
CA ALA A 67 -12.28 -11.68 2.60
C ALA A 67 -11.65 -12.21 3.90
N ALA A 68 -11.02 -13.40 3.90
CA ALA A 68 -10.39 -13.96 5.09
C ALA A 68 -9.09 -13.24 5.46
N GLU A 69 -8.50 -12.50 4.52
CA GLU A 69 -7.28 -11.72 4.71
C GLU A 69 -7.54 -10.30 5.26
N ARG A 70 -8.81 -9.91 5.43
CA ARG A 70 -9.17 -8.61 6.02
C ARG A 70 -8.71 -8.56 7.49
N GLN A 71 -8.13 -7.43 7.89
CA GLN A 71 -7.63 -7.21 9.24
C GLN A 71 -8.37 -6.05 9.91
N GLU A 72 -8.47 -6.09 11.23
CA GLU A 72 -8.84 -4.91 12.00
C GLU A 72 -7.67 -3.92 11.96
N LEU A 73 -7.92 -2.71 11.45
CA LEU A 73 -6.94 -1.63 11.39
C LEU A 73 -7.30 -0.58 12.43
N LEU A 74 -6.41 -0.38 13.39
CA LEU A 74 -6.62 0.58 14.49
C LEU A 74 -6.17 1.97 14.07
N SER A 75 -6.99 2.97 14.37
CA SER A 75 -6.64 4.38 14.22
C SER A 75 -7.44 5.26 15.15
N ALA A 76 -6.87 6.39 15.55
CA ALA A 76 -7.61 7.49 16.18
C ALA A 76 -8.23 8.43 15.11
N ALA A 77 -7.70 8.40 13.89
CA ALA A 77 -8.09 9.26 12.78
C ALA A 77 -9.43 8.87 12.17
N GLN A 78 -9.94 9.72 11.29
CA GLN A 78 -11.11 9.42 10.45
C GLN A 78 -10.66 8.59 9.24
N VAL A 79 -10.87 7.28 9.31
CA VAL A 79 -10.37 6.34 8.29
C VAL A 79 -11.53 5.67 7.56
N ARG A 80 -11.46 5.67 6.22
CA ARG A 80 -12.26 4.79 5.36
C ARG A 80 -11.35 3.75 4.71
N VAL A 81 -11.68 2.48 4.87
CA VAL A 81 -10.93 1.36 4.32
C VAL A 81 -11.71 0.66 3.22
N ASN A 82 -11.12 0.62 2.03
CA ASN A 82 -11.62 -0.08 0.86
C ASN A 82 -10.81 -1.36 0.67
N TRP A 83 -11.44 -2.49 0.98
CA TRP A 83 -10.88 -3.82 0.76
C TRP A 83 -11.17 -4.27 -0.68
N LEU A 84 -10.12 -4.52 -1.44
CA LEU A 84 -10.17 -4.93 -2.84
C LEU A 84 -9.77 -6.40 -2.94
N GLU A 85 -10.75 -7.28 -3.11
CA GLU A 85 -10.53 -8.72 -3.09
C GLU A 85 -10.26 -9.27 -4.47
N ARG A 86 -9.10 -9.91 -4.64
CA ARG A 86 -8.73 -10.56 -5.90
C ARG A 86 -9.55 -11.81 -6.20
N ASN A 87 -10.11 -12.49 -5.20
CA ASN A 87 -11.01 -13.63 -5.40
C ASN A 87 -10.50 -14.68 -6.43
N GLY A 88 -9.23 -15.04 -6.32
CA GLY A 88 -8.57 -16.04 -7.18
C GLY A 88 -7.81 -15.48 -8.38
N PHE A 89 -7.86 -14.17 -8.65
CA PHE A 89 -7.00 -13.52 -9.63
C PHE A 89 -5.56 -13.33 -9.09
N ASP A 90 -4.58 -13.38 -9.99
CA ASP A 90 -3.16 -13.26 -9.65
C ASP A 90 -2.79 -11.81 -9.28
N ALA A 91 -1.97 -11.64 -8.24
CA ALA A 91 -1.59 -10.33 -7.70
C ALA A 91 -0.75 -9.49 -8.68
N ALA A 92 0.05 -10.13 -9.54
CA ALA A 92 0.89 -9.41 -10.50
C ALA A 92 0.09 -8.88 -11.70
N SER A 93 -1.01 -9.53 -12.05
CA SER A 93 -1.89 -9.15 -13.17
C SER A 93 -3.17 -8.40 -12.74
N SER A 94 -3.44 -8.28 -11.44
CA SER A 94 -4.55 -7.49 -10.90
C SER A 94 -4.44 -6.01 -11.30
N THR A 95 -5.59 -5.37 -11.52
CA THR A 95 -5.74 -3.93 -11.77
C THR A 95 -6.57 -3.21 -10.70
N LEU A 96 -6.98 -3.91 -9.64
CA LEU A 96 -7.98 -3.40 -8.69
C LEU A 96 -7.57 -2.07 -8.04
N LEU A 97 -6.30 -1.91 -7.66
CA LEU A 97 -5.79 -0.66 -7.08
C LEU A 97 -5.81 0.48 -8.11
N GLU A 98 -5.40 0.20 -9.34
CA GLU A 98 -5.40 1.17 -10.43
C GLU A 98 -6.81 1.58 -10.83
N ASP A 99 -7.75 0.65 -10.88
CA ASP A 99 -9.17 0.89 -11.15
C ASP A 99 -9.80 1.74 -10.05
N SER A 100 -9.58 1.37 -8.78
CA SER A 100 -10.09 2.14 -7.64
C SER A 100 -9.54 3.56 -7.61
N LEU A 101 -8.26 3.74 -7.98
CA LEU A 101 -7.65 5.06 -8.03
C LEU A 101 -8.18 5.93 -9.19
N ARG A 102 -8.60 5.30 -10.30
CA ARG A 102 -9.24 6.01 -11.42
C ARG A 102 -10.64 6.50 -11.06
N ASP A 103 -11.36 5.74 -10.25
CA ASP A 103 -12.72 6.07 -9.81
C ASP A 103 -12.74 6.94 -8.54
N TYR A 104 -11.58 7.14 -7.90
CA TYR A 104 -11.43 7.98 -6.72
C TYR A 104 -11.48 9.47 -7.10
N GLU A 105 -12.37 10.20 -6.44
CA GLU A 105 -12.45 11.66 -6.50
C GLU A 105 -11.83 12.24 -5.23
N PRO A 106 -10.68 12.94 -5.32
CA PRO A 106 -10.08 13.59 -4.16
C PRO A 106 -11.00 14.66 -3.58
N GLU A 107 -11.03 14.76 -2.25
CA GLU A 107 -11.64 15.89 -1.57
C GLU A 107 -10.84 17.19 -1.82
N ASP A 108 -11.48 18.34 -1.64
CA ASP A 108 -10.81 19.64 -1.73
C ASP A 108 -9.77 19.76 -0.60
N GLY A 109 -8.52 20.08 -0.95
CA GLY A 109 -7.44 20.26 0.02
C GLY A 109 -6.13 19.60 -0.42
N ASP A 110 -5.10 19.74 0.41
CA ASP A 110 -3.78 19.18 0.14
C ASP A 110 -3.80 17.68 0.48
N THR A 111 -3.69 16.82 -0.55
CA THR A 111 -3.72 15.36 -0.38
C THR A 111 -2.35 14.75 -0.58
N PHE A 112 -1.90 13.98 0.41
CA PHE A 112 -0.70 13.17 0.32
C PHE A 112 -1.01 11.72 -0.06
N TYR A 113 -0.21 11.15 -0.96
CA TYR A 113 -0.38 9.79 -1.46
C TYR A 113 0.80 8.90 -1.10
N TRP A 114 0.51 7.76 -0.49
CA TRP A 114 1.48 6.69 -0.24
C TRP A 114 1.08 5.42 -0.99
N ILE A 115 2.04 4.83 -1.71
CA ILE A 115 1.84 3.61 -2.49
C ILE A 115 2.91 2.58 -2.12
N GLY A 116 2.47 1.40 -1.68
CA GLY A 116 3.31 0.21 -1.50
C GLY A 116 2.69 -0.97 -2.24
N ALA A 117 3.29 -1.42 -3.34
CA ALA A 117 2.74 -2.52 -4.13
C ALA A 117 3.81 -3.19 -5.00
N GLU A 118 3.40 -4.02 -5.96
CA GLU A 118 4.26 -4.48 -7.04
C GLU A 118 4.93 -3.29 -7.77
N SER A 119 6.20 -3.45 -8.14
CA SER A 119 7.06 -2.37 -8.64
C SER A 119 6.56 -1.62 -9.88
N MET A 120 6.01 -2.32 -10.86
CA MET A 120 5.46 -1.71 -12.07
C MET A 120 4.11 -1.07 -11.79
N ARG A 121 3.26 -1.73 -11.00
CA ARG A 121 1.96 -1.21 -10.56
C ARG A 121 2.10 0.08 -9.76
N ALA A 122 3.00 0.11 -8.77
CA ALA A 122 3.32 1.29 -7.98
C ALA A 122 3.82 2.47 -8.84
N ARG A 123 4.61 2.19 -9.88
CA ARG A 123 5.06 3.21 -10.85
C ARG A 123 3.92 3.72 -11.71
N ALA A 124 3.02 2.85 -12.16
CA ALA A 124 1.87 3.21 -12.98
C ALA A 124 0.90 4.12 -12.20
N MET A 125 0.55 3.74 -10.96
CA MET A 125 -0.29 4.56 -10.09
C MET A 125 0.34 5.93 -9.80
N ARG A 126 1.63 5.97 -9.48
CA ARG A 126 2.35 7.25 -9.31
C ARG A 126 2.25 8.13 -10.55
N LYS A 127 2.48 7.56 -11.73
CA LYS A 127 2.40 8.29 -13.00
C LYS A 127 0.98 8.83 -13.24
N PHE A 128 -0.05 8.05 -12.91
CA PHE A 128 -1.44 8.49 -12.99
C PHE A 128 -1.70 9.70 -12.07
N LEU A 129 -1.28 9.64 -10.80
CA LEU A 129 -1.42 10.76 -9.86
C LEU A 129 -0.73 12.04 -10.37
N GLU A 130 0.51 11.91 -10.85
CA GLU A 130 1.30 13.06 -11.32
C GLU A 130 0.78 13.66 -12.63
N GLU A 131 0.39 12.82 -13.60
CA GLU A 131 0.08 13.28 -14.97
C GLU A 131 -1.42 13.52 -15.21
N HIS A 132 -2.29 12.74 -14.56
CA HIS A 132 -3.74 12.83 -14.79
C HIS A 132 -4.45 13.62 -13.69
N LEU A 133 -4.08 13.41 -12.43
CA LEU A 133 -4.61 14.18 -11.30
C LEU A 133 -3.79 15.44 -10.98
N GLY A 134 -2.63 15.62 -11.62
CA GLY A 134 -1.81 16.83 -11.48
C GLY A 134 -1.18 17.00 -10.09
N VAL A 135 -1.06 15.92 -9.30
CA VAL A 135 -0.52 15.96 -7.94
C VAL A 135 0.98 16.28 -7.96
N ASP A 136 1.45 17.13 -7.04
CA ASP A 136 2.88 17.42 -6.90
C ASP A 136 3.65 16.13 -6.56
N LYS A 137 4.78 15.92 -7.24
CA LYS A 137 5.68 14.79 -7.01
C LYS A 137 6.18 14.72 -5.57
N ALA A 138 6.28 15.86 -4.89
CA ALA A 138 6.65 15.96 -3.49
C ALA A 138 5.60 15.31 -2.57
N TRP A 139 4.33 15.27 -2.99
CA TRP A 139 3.18 14.76 -2.23
C TRP A 139 2.86 13.30 -2.56
N VAL A 140 3.60 12.69 -3.49
CA VAL A 140 3.49 11.26 -3.81
C VAL A 140 4.72 10.51 -3.34
N ARG A 141 4.50 9.38 -2.65
CA ARG A 141 5.54 8.42 -2.28
C ARG A 141 5.15 7.03 -2.72
N ALA A 142 5.77 6.56 -3.80
CA ALA A 142 5.59 5.19 -4.29
C ALA A 142 6.82 4.32 -4.05
N LYS A 143 6.59 3.10 -3.56
CA LYS A 143 7.59 2.07 -3.31
C LYS A 143 7.15 0.74 -3.92
N GLY A 144 7.98 0.21 -4.81
CA GLY A 144 7.85 -1.18 -5.26
C GLY A 144 8.39 -2.12 -4.19
N TYR A 145 7.49 -2.84 -3.51
CA TYR A 145 7.84 -3.76 -2.41
C TYR A 145 8.30 -5.12 -2.94
N TRP A 146 7.75 -5.53 -4.06
CA TRP A 146 8.12 -6.73 -4.78
C TRP A 146 8.08 -6.47 -6.28
N LYS A 147 8.55 -7.44 -7.07
CA LYS A 147 8.54 -7.37 -8.51
C LYS A 147 8.12 -8.72 -9.06
N ALA A 148 7.09 -8.73 -9.90
CA ALA A 148 6.69 -9.94 -10.60
C ALA A 148 7.85 -10.46 -11.47
N ARG A 149 8.01 -11.77 -11.55
CA ARG A 149 8.95 -12.34 -12.52
C ARG A 149 8.40 -12.09 -13.92
N ALA A 150 9.26 -11.67 -14.84
CA ALA A 150 8.87 -11.65 -16.25
C ALA A 150 8.53 -13.09 -16.66
N GLU A 151 7.34 -13.29 -17.23
CA GLU A 151 7.08 -14.53 -17.95
C GLU A 151 8.09 -14.59 -19.09
N HIS A 152 9.02 -15.54 -19.01
CA HIS A 152 9.76 -15.95 -20.19
C HIS A 152 8.74 -16.61 -21.11
N GLY A 153 8.21 -15.85 -22.07
CA GLY A 153 7.46 -16.42 -23.17
C GLY A 153 8.36 -17.45 -23.86
N GLU A 154 8.00 -18.72 -23.78
CA GLU A 154 8.55 -19.73 -24.66
C GLU A 154 8.09 -19.40 -26.09
N ALA A 155 9.10 -19.22 -26.96
CA ALA A 155 8.94 -19.05 -28.40
C ALA A 155 8.68 -20.38 -29.09
#